data_AF-D6RJ05-F1
#
_entry.id   AF-D6RJ05-F1
#
_cell.length_a   1.000
_cell.length_b   1.000
_cell.length_c   1.000
_cell.angle_alpha   90.00
_cell.angle_beta   90.00
_cell.angle_gamma   90.00
#
_symmetry.space_group_name_H-M   'P 1'
#
loop_
_entity.id
_entity.type
_entity.pdbx_description
1 polymer ?
#
loop_
_entity_poly.entity_id
_entity_poly.type
_entity_poly.pdbx_seq_one_letter_code
_entity_poly.pdbx_strand_id
1 'polypeptide(L)'
;MAAHVGASRTPQEVMEHYVSMYIHGNLGKACIPDTIPNRVTDHTCPSGGPLSPSLTTPLPPLDISVAEQQQLGYMPLRDDYEIEYDQDAETLISGLSVNYDDDDVEIELKRAHVDMYVRKLKERQRRKN
;
A
#
# COMPACT_ATOMS: atom_id res chain seq x y z
N MET A 1 -1.84 -21.70 5.13
CA MET A 1 -2.54 -22.89 5.66
C MET A 1 -1.71 -24.18 5.56
N ALA A 2 -1.13 -24.53 4.40
CA ALA A 2 -0.36 -25.79 4.26
C ALA A 2 0.84 -25.94 5.22
N ALA A 3 1.52 -24.83 5.56
CA ALA A 3 2.69 -24.84 6.44
C ALA A 3 2.42 -25.35 7.87
N HIS A 4 1.18 -25.33 8.35
CA HIS A 4 0.83 -25.73 9.72
C HIS A 4 0.35 -27.18 9.83
N VAL A 5 0.12 -27.86 8.70
CA VAL A 5 -0.40 -29.24 8.63
C VAL A 5 0.74 -30.27 8.54
N GLY A 6 1.99 -29.80 8.54
CA GLY A 6 3.21 -30.61 8.46
C GLY A 6 3.83 -30.60 7.06
N ALA A 7 5.16 -30.68 6.99
CA ALA A 7 5.94 -30.56 5.75
C ALA A 7 5.68 -31.67 4.69
N SER A 8 4.89 -32.69 5.04
CA SER A 8 4.61 -33.85 4.19
C SER A 8 3.40 -33.69 3.27
N ARG A 9 2.65 -32.58 3.37
CA ARG A 9 1.45 -32.35 2.57
C ARG A 9 1.61 -31.12 1.68
N THR A 10 1.34 -31.31 0.40
CA THR A 10 1.31 -30.22 -0.56
C THR A 10 0.08 -29.32 -0.32
N PRO A 11 0.14 -28.04 -0.72
CA PRO A 11 -1.02 -27.16 -0.65
C PRO A 11 -2.27 -27.72 -1.34
N GLN A 12 -2.08 -28.45 -2.45
CA GLN A 12 -3.15 -29.06 -3.21
C GLN A 12 -3.85 -30.17 -2.42
N GLU A 13 -3.09 -31.07 -1.79
CA GLU A 13 -3.65 -32.13 -0.95
C GLU A 13 -4.40 -31.57 0.26
N VAL A 14 -3.89 -30.49 0.86
CA VAL A 14 -4.56 -29.83 1.99
C VAL A 14 -5.88 -29.20 1.53
N MET A 15 -5.91 -28.55 0.37
CA MET A 15 -7.12 -28.00 -0.23
C MET A 15 -8.15 -29.11 -0.49
N GLU A 16 -7.73 -30.21 -1.12
CA GLU A 16 -8.61 -31.32 -1.46
C GLU A 16 -9.17 -32.02 -0.22
N HIS A 17 -8.34 -32.24 0.80
CA HIS A 17 -8.80 -32.74 2.09
C HIS A 17 -9.81 -31.80 2.74
N TYR A 18 -9.56 -30.48 2.72
CA TYR A 18 -10.48 -29.52 3.32
C TYR A 18 -11.85 -29.52 2.63
N VAL A 19 -11.85 -29.48 1.29
CA VAL A 19 -13.07 -29.48 0.48
C VAL A 19 -13.85 -30.77 0.67
N SER A 20 -13.19 -31.94 0.64
CA SER A 20 -13.86 -33.23 0.80
C SER A 20 -14.42 -33.45 2.19
N MET A 21 -13.70 -33.07 3.25
CA MET A 21 -14.10 -33.38 4.63
C MET A 21 -15.06 -32.35 5.22
N TYR A 22 -14.84 -31.06 4.95
CA TYR A 22 -15.56 -29.97 5.62
C TYR A 22 -16.59 -29.28 4.74
N ILE A 23 -16.39 -29.23 3.41
CA ILE A 23 -17.33 -28.56 2.49
C ILE A 23 -18.34 -29.56 1.92
N HIS A 24 -17.88 -30.67 1.34
CA HIS A 24 -18.74 -31.70 0.75
C HIS A 24 -19.00 -32.90 1.68
N GLY A 25 -18.27 -32.96 2.80
CA GLY A 25 -18.43 -34.00 3.80
C GLY A 25 -19.65 -33.78 4.68
N ASN A 26 -19.82 -34.66 5.67
CA ASN A 26 -20.99 -34.63 6.56
C ASN A 26 -21.14 -33.29 7.30
N LEU A 27 -20.03 -32.66 7.68
CA LEU A 27 -20.06 -31.35 8.35
C LEU A 27 -20.63 -30.28 7.43
N GLY A 28 -20.13 -30.18 6.20
CA GLY A 28 -20.60 -29.21 5.23
C GLY A 28 -22.07 -29.39 4.90
N LYS A 29 -22.52 -30.63 4.71
CA LYS A 29 -23.95 -30.94 4.50
C LYS A 29 -24.84 -30.56 5.68
N ALA A 30 -24.32 -30.60 6.91
CA ALA A 30 -25.07 -30.24 8.10
C ALA A 30 -25.08 -28.72 8.37
N CYS A 31 -24.04 -28.00 7.94
CA CYS A 31 -23.82 -26.60 8.28
C CYS A 31 -24.06 -25.62 7.13
N ILE A 32 -23.96 -26.07 5.88
CA ILE A 32 -24.11 -25.25 4.67
C ILE A 32 -25.48 -25.57 4.07
N PRO A 33 -26.41 -24.61 3.99
CA PRO A 33 -27.72 -24.85 3.40
C PRO A 33 -27.60 -25.05 1.88
N ASP A 34 -28.40 -25.98 1.33
CA ASP A 34 -28.44 -26.27 -0.12
C ASP A 34 -28.77 -25.01 -0.96
N THR A 35 -29.51 -24.09 -0.36
CA THR A 35 -29.80 -22.78 -0.92
C THR A 35 -29.34 -21.72 0.05
N ILE A 36 -28.46 -20.83 -0.40
CA ILE A 36 -28.01 -19.66 0.37
C ILE A 36 -28.95 -18.50 0.00
N PRO A 37 -29.95 -18.16 0.84
CA PRO A 37 -30.76 -16.97 0.60
C PRO A 37 -29.87 -15.73 0.71
N ASN A 38 -30.09 -14.75 -0.16
CA ASN A 38 -29.29 -13.51 -0.24
C ASN A 38 -27.83 -13.75 -0.62
N ARG A 39 -27.61 -14.40 -1.77
CA ARG A 39 -26.28 -14.56 -2.35
C ARG A 39 -25.64 -13.18 -2.53
N VAL A 40 -24.68 -12.86 -1.67
CA VAL A 40 -23.97 -11.58 -1.69
C VAL A 40 -23.24 -11.48 -3.02
N THR A 41 -23.54 -10.42 -3.78
CA THR A 41 -22.82 -10.14 -5.04
C THR A 41 -21.60 -9.31 -4.68
N ASP A 42 -20.41 -9.86 -4.93
CA ASP A 42 -19.18 -9.10 -4.82
C ASP A 42 -19.06 -8.14 -6.01
N HIS A 43 -19.26 -6.84 -5.76
CA HIS A 43 -19.08 -5.78 -6.76
C HIS A 43 -17.63 -5.31 -6.88
N THR A 44 -16.72 -5.80 -6.04
CA THR A 44 -15.30 -5.43 -6.06
C THR A 44 -14.49 -6.27 -7.05
N CYS A 45 -15.08 -7.35 -7.59
CA CYS A 45 -14.40 -8.26 -8.49
C CYS A 45 -15.33 -8.69 -9.66
N PRO A 46 -15.13 -8.16 -10.88
CA PRO A 46 -16.00 -8.47 -12.02
C PRO A 46 -15.98 -9.93 -12.48
N SER A 47 -15.01 -10.74 -12.05
CA SER A 47 -14.74 -12.07 -12.64
C SER A 47 -14.11 -13.09 -11.69
N GLY A 48 -14.25 -12.95 -10.37
CA GLY A 48 -13.68 -13.92 -9.41
C GLY A 48 -12.14 -14.04 -9.46
N GLY A 49 -11.48 -12.96 -9.89
CA GLY A 49 -10.03 -12.78 -9.76
C GLY A 49 -9.59 -12.67 -8.30
N PRO A 50 -8.28 -12.53 -8.03
CA PRO A 50 -7.74 -12.42 -6.67
C PRO A 50 -8.50 -11.36 -5.87
N LEU A 51 -8.68 -11.57 -4.56
CA LEU A 51 -9.34 -10.62 -3.66
C LEU A 51 -8.77 -9.22 -3.90
N SER A 52 -9.61 -8.34 -4.46
CA SER A 52 -9.27 -6.98 -4.90
C SER A 52 -8.29 -6.90 -6.10
N PRO A 53 -8.75 -7.19 -7.33
CA PRO A 53 -7.97 -6.86 -8.53
C PRO A 53 -7.68 -5.35 -8.62
N SER A 54 -8.52 -4.52 -8.02
CA SER A 54 -8.36 -3.06 -7.93
C SER A 54 -7.13 -2.61 -7.13
N LEU A 55 -6.54 -3.45 -6.27
CA LEU A 55 -5.31 -3.08 -5.53
C LEU A 55 -4.05 -3.09 -6.41
N THR A 56 -4.04 -3.90 -7.48
CA THR A 56 -2.86 -4.05 -8.34
C THR A 56 -3.08 -3.53 -9.75
N THR A 57 -4.32 -3.21 -10.12
CA THR A 57 -4.65 -2.68 -11.44
C THR A 57 -4.63 -1.15 -11.39
N PRO A 58 -3.76 -0.48 -12.17
CA PRO A 58 -3.80 0.97 -12.28
C PRO A 58 -5.18 1.42 -12.71
N LEU A 59 -5.81 2.29 -11.91
CA LEU A 59 -7.09 2.86 -12.30
C LEU A 59 -6.90 3.69 -13.58
N PRO A 60 -7.88 3.67 -14.51
CA PRO A 60 -7.84 4.56 -15.66
C PRO A 60 -7.74 6.02 -15.17
N PRO A 61 -7.06 6.90 -15.92
CA PRO A 61 -6.96 8.31 -15.57
C PRO A 61 -8.36 8.89 -15.33
N LEU A 62 -8.60 9.37 -14.11
CA LEU A 62 -9.85 9.99 -13.74
C LEU A 62 -9.82 11.43 -14.27
N ASP A 63 -10.57 11.71 -15.33
CA ASP A 63 -10.72 13.06 -15.87
C ASP A 63 -11.75 13.82 -15.03
N ILE A 64 -11.28 14.40 -13.92
CA ILE A 64 -12.12 15.14 -12.97
C ILE A 64 -11.49 16.50 -12.67
N SER A 65 -12.29 17.56 -12.74
CA SER A 65 -11.80 18.92 -12.54
C SER A 65 -11.36 19.15 -11.08
N VAL A 66 -10.49 20.15 -10.87
CA VAL A 66 -10.03 20.53 -9.51
C VAL A 66 -11.20 20.89 -8.58
N ALA A 67 -12.27 21.49 -9.12
CA ALA A 67 -13.45 21.84 -8.34
C ALA A 67 -14.22 20.58 -7.87
N GLU A 68 -14.37 19.59 -8.74
CA GLU A 68 -15.00 18.31 -8.40
C GLU A 68 -14.15 17.51 -7.41
N GLN A 69 -12.82 17.53 -7.56
CA GLN A 69 -11.90 16.92 -6.59
C GLN A 69 -12.13 17.49 -5.19
N GLN A 70 -12.23 18.82 -5.06
CA GLN A 70 -12.46 19.47 -3.77
C GLN A 70 -13.83 19.15 -3.18
N GLN A 71 -14.90 19.15 -3.99
CA GLN A 71 -16.25 18.82 -3.52
C GLN A 71 -16.36 17.37 -3.03
N LEU A 72 -15.69 16.45 -3.70
CA LEU A 72 -15.69 15.03 -3.36
C LEU A 72 -14.68 14.67 -2.26
N GLY A 73 -13.84 15.62 -1.83
CA GLY A 73 -12.72 15.35 -0.92
C GLY A 73 -11.72 14.35 -1.52
N TYR A 74 -11.60 14.33 -2.85
CA TYR A 74 -10.69 13.43 -3.56
C TYR A 74 -9.24 13.83 -3.26
N MET A 75 -8.47 12.89 -2.72
CA MET A 75 -7.03 13.02 -2.50
C MET A 75 -6.33 12.04 -3.44
N PRO A 76 -5.78 12.51 -4.57
CA PRO A 76 -5.17 11.63 -5.59
C PRO A 76 -4.04 10.74 -5.07
N LEU A 77 -3.36 11.16 -4.00
CA LEU A 77 -2.23 10.48 -3.38
C LEU A 77 -2.55 9.94 -1.97
N ARG A 78 -3.81 9.53 -1.74
CA ARG A 78 -4.28 9.08 -0.41
C ARG A 78 -3.49 7.88 0.15
N ASP A 79 -2.81 7.12 -0.70
CA ASP A 79 -1.98 5.96 -0.35
C ASP A 79 -0.46 6.22 -0.51
N ASP A 80 -0.01 7.46 -0.77
CA ASP A 80 1.43 7.83 -0.88
C ASP A 80 2.15 7.85 0.50
N TYR A 81 1.56 7.25 1.53
CA TYR A 81 2.06 7.34 2.91
C TYR A 81 3.02 6.23 3.31
N GLU A 82 3.29 5.22 2.47
CA GLU A 82 4.03 4.06 2.97
C GLU A 82 5.54 4.29 3.05
N ILE A 83 6.20 4.82 2.00
CA ILE A 83 7.66 5.07 2.01
C ILE A 83 8.00 6.21 1.06
N GLU A 84 8.43 7.36 1.59
CA GLU A 84 8.99 8.43 0.76
C GLU A 84 10.40 8.08 0.29
N TYR A 85 10.74 8.49 -0.94
CA TYR A 85 12.11 8.38 -1.42
C TYR A 85 13.06 9.17 -0.50
N ASP A 86 14.10 8.48 0.00
CA ASP A 86 15.17 9.06 0.83
C ASP A 86 14.64 9.66 2.14
N GLN A 87 14.09 8.80 3.00
CA GLN A 87 13.40 9.15 4.24
C GLN A 87 14.30 9.74 5.34
N ASP A 88 15.61 9.59 5.21
CA ASP A 88 16.60 10.14 6.14
C ASP A 88 17.13 11.52 5.69
N ALA A 89 16.57 12.13 4.63
CA ALA A 89 17.02 13.42 4.12
C ALA A 89 17.02 14.51 5.20
N GLU A 90 16.02 14.50 6.06
CA GLU A 90 15.81 15.43 7.17
C GLU A 90 16.94 15.34 8.21
N THR A 91 17.65 14.21 8.30
CA THR A 91 18.81 14.03 9.18
C THR A 91 19.96 14.99 8.84
N LEU A 92 20.07 15.43 7.57
CA LEU A 92 21.10 16.40 7.17
C LEU A 92 20.95 17.77 7.83
N ILE A 93 19.72 18.13 8.21
CA ILE A 93 19.40 19.45 8.78
C ILE A 93 18.89 19.38 10.21
N SER A 94 18.61 18.19 10.75
CA SER A 94 18.01 18.00 12.07
C SER A 94 18.85 18.57 13.22
N GLY A 95 20.17 18.56 13.09
CA GLY A 95 21.11 19.14 14.05
C GLY A 95 21.66 20.51 13.66
N LEU A 96 21.18 21.11 12.57
CA LEU A 96 21.70 22.39 12.07
C LEU A 96 21.24 23.53 12.98
N SER A 97 22.18 24.23 13.61
CA SER A 97 21.93 25.49 14.33
C SER A 97 22.56 26.66 13.59
N VAL A 98 21.90 27.82 13.61
CA VAL A 98 22.43 29.07 13.05
C VAL A 98 22.81 29.96 14.22
N ASN A 99 24.09 30.33 14.31
CA ASN A 99 24.59 31.19 15.37
C ASN A 99 25.12 32.50 14.79
N TYR A 100 25.14 33.56 15.59
CA TYR A 100 25.58 34.89 15.14
C TYR A 100 27.10 35.04 15.11
N ASP A 101 27.81 34.15 15.80
CA ASP A 101 29.26 34.08 15.92
C ASP A 101 29.88 33.01 15.01
N ASP A 102 29.08 32.37 14.16
CA ASP A 102 29.58 31.43 13.15
C ASP A 102 30.57 32.15 12.22
N ASP A 103 31.70 31.51 11.94
CA ASP A 103 32.65 32.03 10.96
C ASP A 103 32.18 31.77 9.52
N ASP A 104 32.81 32.44 8.54
CA ASP A 104 32.42 32.32 7.13
C ASP A 104 32.49 30.85 6.62
N VAL A 105 33.41 30.04 7.17
CA VAL A 105 33.58 28.64 6.79
C VAL A 105 32.43 27.79 7.33
N GLU A 106 32.04 28.01 8.58
CA GLU A 106 30.89 27.37 9.22
C GLU A 106 29.58 27.75 8.51
N ILE A 107 29.42 29.02 8.12
CA ILE A 107 28.26 29.49 7.36
C ILE A 107 28.17 28.76 6.02
N GLU A 108 29.27 28.70 5.26
CA GLU A 108 29.30 28.01 3.96
C GLU A 108 29.07 26.50 4.10
N LEU A 109 29.61 25.87 5.15
CA LEU A 109 29.34 24.47 5.45
C LEU A 109 27.85 24.22 5.73
N LYS A 110 27.21 25.10 6.52
CA LYS A 110 25.77 25.01 6.80
C LYS A 110 24.93 25.23 5.55
N ARG A 111 25.31 26.17 4.68
CA ARG A 111 24.68 26.37 3.36
C ARG A 111 24.78 25.12 2.49
N ALA A 112 25.94 24.47 2.45
CA ALA A 112 26.14 23.24 1.68
C ALA A 112 25.22 22.10 2.16
N HIS A 113 25.04 21.94 3.47
CA HIS A 113 24.09 20.96 4.02
C HIS A 113 22.64 21.24 3.61
N VAL A 114 22.22 22.51 3.66
CA VAL A 114 20.88 22.93 3.19
C VAL A 114 20.71 22.64 1.70
N ASP A 115 21.71 22.96 0.88
CA ASP A 115 21.68 22.68 -0.57
C ASP A 115 21.61 21.18 -0.87
N MET A 116 22.27 20.34 -0.08
CA MET A 116 22.15 18.88 -0.16
C MET A 116 20.73 18.42 0.13
N TYR A 117 20.11 18.94 1.20
CA TYR A 117 18.73 18.62 1.56
C TYR A 117 17.74 19.05 0.47
N VAL A 118 17.87 20.27 -0.07
CA VAL A 118 17.01 20.77 -1.15
C VAL A 118 17.10 19.89 -2.41
N ARG A 119 18.30 19.39 -2.75
CA ARG A 119 18.46 18.44 -3.87
C ARG A 119 17.72 17.13 -3.63
N LYS A 120 17.78 16.58 -2.40
CA LYS A 120 17.03 15.37 -2.04
C LYS A 120 15.51 15.59 -2.13
N LEU A 121 15.00 16.73 -1.67
CA LEU A 121 13.58 17.08 -1.81
C LEU A 121 13.14 17.20 -3.27
N LYS A 122 13.95 17.81 -4.14
CA LYS A 122 13.65 17.91 -5.58
C LYS A 122 13.54 16.54 -6.23
N GLU A 123 14.44 15.62 -5.89
CA GLU A 123 14.38 14.25 -6.41
C GLU A 123 13.17 13.48 -5.85
N ARG A 124 12.84 13.68 -4.57
CA ARG A 124 11.62 13.12 -3.96
C ARG A 124 10.37 13.57 -4.73
N GLN A 125 10.24 14.87 -5.02
CA GLN A 125 9.13 15.41 -5.81
C GLN A 125 9.13 14.90 -7.25
N ARG A 126 10.29 14.78 -7.89
CA ARG A 126 10.41 14.24 -9.26
C ARG A 126 9.94 12.79 -9.35
N ARG A 127 10.03 11.99 -8.28
CA ARG A 127 9.57 10.60 -8.28
C ARG A 127 8.08 10.44 -7.99
N LYS A 128 7.43 11.47 -7.45
CA LYS A 128 5.98 11.49 -7.21
C LYS A 128 5.17 11.89 -8.45
N ASN A 129 5.80 12.58 -9.41
CA ASN A 129 5.21 13.01 -10.69
C ASN A 129 5.65 12.10 -11.85
#